data_AF-A0A520BCG9-F1
#
_entry.id   AF-A0A520BCG9-F1
#
_cell.length_a   1.000
_cell.length_b   1.000
_cell.length_c   1.000
_cell.angle_alpha   90.00
_cell.angle_beta   90.00
_cell.angle_gamma   90.00
#
_symmetry.space_group_name_H-M   'P 1'
#
loop_
_entity.id
_entity.type
_entity.pdbx_description
1 polymer ?
#
loop_
_entity_poly.entity_id
_entity_poly.type
_entity_poly.pdbx_seq_one_letter_code
_entity_poly.pdbx_strand_id
1 'polypeptide(L)'
;KYAPAPQLEIDASANNYGQSEIKISNGVIVTGFPPVNVHAYSFAAGTHTLNINKGACLVLGFIDDKQELRIFNAGLDGRGRDIDWLFE
;
A
#
# COMPACT_ATOMS: atom_id res chain seq x y z
N LYS A 1 -9.70 13.86 -5.84
CA LYS A 1 -10.72 13.17 -5.02
C LYS A 1 -10.06 12.15 -4.09
N TYR A 2 -9.25 11.26 -4.63
CA TYR A 2 -8.46 10.28 -3.86
C TYR A 2 -7.02 10.76 -3.71
N ALA A 3 -6.33 10.34 -2.66
CA ALA A 3 -4.90 10.61 -2.51
C ALA A 3 -4.11 9.78 -3.56
N PRO A 4 -3.10 10.36 -4.22
CA PRO A 4 -2.26 9.60 -5.15
C PRO A 4 -1.39 8.58 -4.41
N ALA A 5 -1.08 7.47 -5.09
CA ALA A 5 -0.08 6.53 -4.61
C ALA A 5 1.32 7.18 -4.59
N PRO A 6 2.22 6.76 -3.69
CA PRO A 6 3.62 7.18 -3.71
C PRO A 6 4.32 6.71 -5.00
N GLN A 7 4.94 7.63 -5.75
CA GLN A 7 5.63 7.34 -7.03
C GLN A 7 6.97 8.06 -7.09
N LEU A 8 8.06 7.31 -7.28
CA LEU A 8 9.43 7.83 -7.28
C LEU A 8 9.72 8.73 -8.49
N GLU A 9 9.03 8.50 -9.60
CA GLU A 9 9.21 9.24 -10.86
C GLU A 9 8.83 10.72 -10.73
N ILE A 10 7.98 11.05 -9.76
CA ILE A 10 7.44 12.41 -9.57
C ILE A 10 7.67 12.96 -8.15
N ASP A 11 8.13 12.13 -7.22
CA ASP A 11 8.41 12.50 -5.84
C ASP A 11 9.58 11.68 -5.28
N ALA A 12 10.73 12.32 -5.11
CA ALA A 12 11.94 11.68 -4.56
C ALA A 12 11.75 11.18 -3.12
N SER A 13 10.75 11.68 -2.38
CA SER A 13 10.43 11.23 -1.02
C SER A 13 9.49 10.02 -0.98
N ALA A 14 8.99 9.57 -2.13
CA ALA A 14 8.01 8.49 -2.26
C ALA A 14 8.47 7.11 -1.79
N ASN A 15 9.73 6.96 -1.35
CA ASN A 15 10.21 5.72 -0.74
C ASN A 15 10.97 5.93 0.58
N ASN A 16 10.87 7.11 1.21
CA ASN A 16 11.54 7.38 2.49
C ASN A 16 11.15 6.42 3.63
N TYR A 17 9.98 5.78 3.51
CA TYR A 17 9.43 4.83 4.46
C TYR A 17 9.20 3.44 3.84
N GLY A 18 9.81 3.12 2.69
CA GLY A 18 9.60 1.85 1.99
C GLY A 18 8.26 1.72 1.25
N GLN A 19 7.56 2.83 1.05
CA GLN A 19 6.16 2.86 0.61
C GLN A 19 5.96 2.83 -0.91
N SER A 20 7.00 2.97 -1.72
CA SER A 20 6.83 3.12 -3.19
C SER A 20 6.25 1.85 -3.82
N GLU A 21 6.56 0.69 -3.26
CA GLU A 21 6.05 -0.58 -3.73
C GLU A 21 4.68 -0.90 -3.12
N ILE A 22 3.79 -1.44 -3.96
CA ILE A 22 2.53 -2.02 -3.50
C ILE A 22 2.86 -3.31 -2.76
N LYS A 23 2.36 -3.45 -1.52
CA LYS A 23 2.49 -4.70 -0.76
C LYS A 23 1.31 -5.63 -1.03
N ILE A 24 0.09 -5.11 -1.15
CA ILE A 24 -1.08 -5.92 -1.54
C ILE A 24 -1.83 -5.21 -2.65
N SER A 25 -1.80 -5.75 -3.87
CA SER A 25 -2.58 -5.21 -4.98
C SER A 25 -4.03 -5.69 -4.89
N ASN A 26 -4.97 -4.82 -5.27
CA ASN A 26 -6.42 -5.07 -5.20
C ASN A 26 -6.87 -5.56 -3.81
N GLY A 27 -6.27 -5.03 -2.74
CA GLY A 27 -6.39 -5.54 -1.37
C GLY A 27 -7.68 -5.14 -0.64
N VAL A 28 -8.36 -4.07 -1.07
CA VAL A 28 -9.58 -3.58 -0.41
C VAL A 28 -10.62 -3.12 -1.43
N ILE A 29 -11.86 -3.54 -1.21
CA ILE A 29 -13.06 -3.07 -1.93
C ILE A 29 -14.01 -2.41 -0.94
N VAL A 30 -14.36 -1.15 -1.22
CA VAL A 30 -15.40 -0.43 -0.49
C VAL A 30 -16.51 -0.08 -1.47
N THR A 31 -17.76 -0.41 -1.14
CA THR A 31 -18.91 -0.14 -2.01
C THR A 31 -18.97 1.33 -2.40
N GLY A 32 -18.99 1.61 -3.71
CA GLY A 32 -19.00 2.97 -4.25
C GLY A 32 -17.61 3.62 -4.44
N PHE A 33 -16.52 2.88 -4.18
CA PHE A 33 -15.14 3.33 -4.36
C PHE A 33 -14.37 2.40 -5.31
N PRO A 34 -13.32 2.89 -5.98
CA PRO A 34 -12.44 2.03 -6.76
C PRO A 34 -11.69 1.02 -5.89
N PRO A 35 -11.21 -0.10 -6.45
CA PRO A 35 -10.27 -0.99 -5.76
C PRO A 35 -9.04 -0.24 -5.25
N VAL A 36 -8.55 -0.64 -4.08
CA VAL A 36 -7.45 0.04 -3.39
C VAL A 36 -6.28 -0.92 -3.20
N ASN A 37 -5.09 -0.44 -3.57
CA ASN A 37 -3.82 -1.09 -3.28
C ASN A 37 -3.34 -0.71 -1.88
N VAL A 38 -2.65 -1.63 -1.21
CA VAL A 38 -2.08 -1.43 0.12
C VAL A 38 -0.59 -1.15 0.00
N HIS A 39 -0.17 -0.03 0.57
CA HIS A 39 1.23 0.35 0.74
C HIS A 39 1.59 0.31 2.23
N ALA A 40 2.82 -0.06 2.56
CA ALA A 40 3.33 -0.05 3.93
C ALA A 40 4.28 1.13 4.14
N TYR A 41 4.27 1.69 5.34
CA TYR A 41 5.18 2.76 5.76
C TYR A 41 5.90 2.27 7.02
N SER A 42 7.20 2.01 6.92
CA SER A 42 8.01 1.53 8.03
C SER A 42 8.62 2.70 8.79
N PHE A 43 8.60 2.61 10.12
CA PHE A 43 9.14 3.62 11.03
C PHE A 43 9.98 2.92 12.10
N ALA A 44 11.17 3.47 12.39
CA ALA A 44 11.97 3.02 13.52
C ALA A 44 11.27 3.29 14.87
N ALA A 45 11.76 2.72 15.97
CA ALA A 45 11.22 3.03 17.29
C ALA A 45 11.29 4.55 17.59
N GLY A 46 10.17 5.16 17.99
CA GLY A 46 10.10 6.59 18.27
C GLY A 46 8.72 7.19 18.09
N THR A 47 8.65 8.52 18.06
CA THR A 47 7.44 9.28 17.74
C THR A 47 7.56 9.81 16.31
N HIS A 48 6.58 9.52 15.48
CA HIS A 48 6.58 9.88 14.06
C HIS A 48 5.32 10.64 13.68
N THR A 49 5.45 11.50 12.66
CA THR A 49 4.32 12.15 12.01
C THR A 49 4.30 11.73 10.55
N LEU A 50 3.21 11.11 10.12
CA LEU A 50 3.00 10.72 8.74
C LEU A 50 2.09 11.74 8.05
N ASN A 51 2.62 12.41 7.03
CA ASN A 51 1.85 13.32 6.19
C ASN A 51 1.45 12.60 4.90
N ILE A 52 0.15 12.50 4.65
CA ILE A 52 -0.40 11.91 3.41
C ILE A 52 -0.86 13.02 2.48
N ASN A 53 -0.65 12.80 1.17
CA ASN A 53 -1.13 13.71 0.13
C ASN A 53 -2.65 13.93 0.22
N LYS A 54 -3.10 15.11 -0.19
CA LYS A 54 -4.52 15.49 -0.14
C LYS A 54 -5.39 14.52 -0.94
N GLY A 55 -6.50 14.10 -0.34
CA GLY A 55 -7.53 13.25 -0.94
C GLY A 55 -8.02 12.18 0.03
N ALA A 56 -9.02 11.41 -0.37
CA ALA A 56 -9.48 10.27 0.43
C ALA A 56 -8.49 9.10 0.34
N CYS A 57 -8.16 8.51 1.48
CA CYS A 57 -7.32 7.33 1.64
C CYS A 57 -7.82 6.49 2.83
N LEU A 58 -7.31 5.26 2.98
CA LEU A 58 -7.63 4.37 4.09
C LEU A 58 -6.36 4.09 4.90
N VAL A 59 -6.50 4.12 6.23
CA VAL A 59 -5.47 3.62 7.16
C VAL A 59 -6.00 2.32 7.75
N LEU A 60 -5.40 1.20 7.39
CA LEU A 60 -5.88 -0.14 7.77
C LEU A 60 -5.44 -0.56 9.17
N GLY A 61 -4.36 0.03 9.69
CA GLY A 61 -3.83 -0.25 11.02
C GLY A 61 -2.31 -0.13 11.08
N PHE A 62 -1.73 -0.74 12.12
CA PHE A 62 -0.30 -0.80 12.37
C PHE A 62 0.06 -2.23 12.74
N ILE A 63 1.24 -2.68 12.29
CA ILE A 63 1.82 -3.97 12.65
C ILE A 63 3.27 -3.76 13.12
N ASP A 64 3.84 -4.72 13.81
CA ASP A 64 5.28 -4.72 14.12
C ASP A 64 6.08 -4.85 12.81
N ASP A 65 7.14 -4.06 12.64
CA ASP A 65 7.98 -4.07 11.44
C ASP A 65 8.73 -5.42 11.25
N LYS A 66 8.81 -6.25 12.29
CA LYS A 66 9.33 -7.61 12.22
C LYS A 66 8.32 -8.62 11.67
N GLN A 67 7.05 -8.25 11.57
CA GLN A 67 6.03 -9.11 10.99
C GLN A 67 6.19 -9.10 9.47
N GLU A 68 6.36 -10.28 8.89
CA GLU A 68 6.51 -10.43 7.45
C GLU A 68 5.22 -10.02 6.73
N LEU A 69 5.34 -9.03 5.84
CA LEU A 69 4.29 -8.60 4.94
C LEU A 69 4.41 -9.34 3.63
N ARG A 70 3.51 -10.28 3.39
CA ARG A 70 3.44 -10.98 2.10
C ARG A 70 3.09 -10.00 0.99
N ILE A 71 3.88 -10.02 -0.08
CA ILE A 71 3.59 -9.27 -1.30
C ILE A 71 2.73 -10.14 -2.21
N PHE A 72 1.52 -9.70 -2.58
CA PHE A 72 0.65 -10.47 -3.48
C PHE A 72 -0.51 -9.64 -4.06
N ASN A 73 -1.14 -10.17 -5.11
CA ASN A 73 -2.42 -9.69 -5.62
C ASN A 73 -3.58 -10.40 -4.91
N ALA A 74 -4.42 -9.64 -4.20
CA ALA A 74 -5.59 -10.17 -3.52
C ALA A 74 -6.75 -10.51 -4.46
N GLY A 75 -6.75 -9.97 -5.70
CA GLY A 75 -7.73 -10.28 -6.74
C GLY A 75 -9.16 -9.85 -6.42
N LEU A 76 -9.36 -8.90 -5.49
CA LEU A 76 -10.70 -8.46 -5.11
C LEU A 76 -11.39 -7.58 -6.17
N ASP A 77 -10.65 -7.18 -7.22
CA ASP A 77 -11.17 -6.46 -8.38
C ASP A 77 -11.89 -7.39 -9.38
N GLY A 78 -11.99 -8.69 -9.08
CA GLY A 78 -12.66 -9.69 -9.90
C GLY A 78 -11.81 -10.22 -11.06
N ARG A 79 -10.56 -9.77 -11.16
CA ARG A 79 -9.55 -10.32 -12.07
C ARG A 79 -8.71 -11.26 -11.21
N GLY A 80 -8.73 -12.55 -11.55
CA GLY A 80 -8.14 -13.60 -10.70
C GLY A 80 -6.67 -13.34 -10.36
N ARG A 81 -6.16 -14.02 -9.31
CA ARG A 81 -4.76 -13.91 -8.89
C ARG A 81 -3.84 -14.20 -10.08
N ASP A 82 -2.98 -13.25 -10.41
CA ASP A 82 -1.88 -13.45 -11.35
C ASP A 82 -1.02 -14.66 -10.90
N ILE A 83 -0.48 -15.41 -11.87
CA ILE A 83 0.30 -16.65 -11.63
C ILE A 83 1.65 -16.38 -10.95
N ASP A 84 1.97 -15.12 -10.65
CA ASP A 84 3.25 -14.68 -10.08
C ASP A 84 3.64 -15.41 -8.77
N TRP A 85 2.66 -15.96 -8.02
CA TRP A 85 2.91 -16.84 -6.87
C TRP A 85 3.71 -18.11 -7.20
N LEU A 86 3.77 -18.51 -8.47
CA LEU A 86 4.50 -19.68 -8.94
C LEU A 86 6.02 -19.43 -9.01
N PHE A 87 6.45 -18.18 -8.87
CA PHE A 87 7.84 -17.73 -9.01
C PHE A 87 8.40 -17.03 -7.75
N GLU A 88 7.63 -17.00 -6.64
CA GLU A 88 8.08 -16.58 -5.30
C GLU A 88 8.62 -17.75 -4.46
#